data_AF-A0A1V8YDB8-F1
#
_entry.id   AF-A0A1V8YDB8-F1
#
_cell.length_a   1.000
_cell.length_b   1.000
_cell.length_c   1.000
_cell.angle_alpha   90.00
_cell.angle_beta   90.00
_cell.angle_gamma   90.00
#
_symmetry.space_group_name_H-M   'P 1'
#
loop_
_entity.id
_entity.type
_entity.pdbx_description
1 polymer ?
#
loop_
_entity_poly.entity_id
_entity_poly.type
_entity_poly.pdbx_seq_one_letter_code
_entity_poly.pdbx_strand_id
1 'polypeptide(L)'
;MARKTFISYKYSEAKDLRDNIINAMGEDATYYTGETSSSPNMSDKTTEYIKNKLKDMIYNTSVTIVIISPNMKASQWIDWEIEYSLKQVKRGDKYSGVNGIVGVVMEHNGGYSWLRPTTTNLDGCTSISTNDEYLFDIIKKNRYNQNPKEYSCNQCKTINALTGSYIALVNEEDFLKKPDFYIENAYEKSKNIDNYDICKKVD
;
A
#
# COMPACT_ATOMS: atom_id res chain seq x y z
N MET A 1 -0.10 -17.41 -9.20
CA MET A 1 -0.64 -18.02 -7.96
C MET A 1 -1.10 -16.88 -7.09
N ALA A 2 -2.35 -16.93 -6.62
CA ALA A 2 -2.93 -15.89 -5.79
C ALA A 2 -2.05 -15.53 -4.59
N ARG A 3 -1.94 -14.24 -4.28
CA ARG A 3 -1.18 -13.75 -3.13
C ARG A 3 -2.11 -13.53 -1.96
N LYS A 4 -1.63 -13.81 -0.74
CA LYS A 4 -2.36 -13.50 0.48
C LYS A 4 -2.26 -12.01 0.76
N THR A 5 -3.40 -11.32 0.76
CA THR A 5 -3.45 -9.86 0.83
C THR A 5 -4.10 -9.37 2.13
N PHE A 6 -3.55 -8.28 2.67
CA PHE A 6 -4.17 -7.46 3.70
C PHE A 6 -4.56 -6.11 3.06
N ILE A 7 -5.74 -5.56 3.37
CA ILE A 7 -6.15 -4.22 2.90
C ILE A 7 -6.23 -3.29 4.11
N SER A 8 -5.34 -2.30 4.15
CA SER A 8 -5.30 -1.22 5.14
C SER A 8 -6.03 -0.01 4.59
N TYR A 9 -7.02 0.52 5.32
CA TYR A 9 -7.84 1.63 4.87
C TYR A 9 -8.56 2.34 6.02
N LYS A 10 -8.99 3.58 5.80
CA LYS A 10 -9.86 4.29 6.74
C LYS A 10 -11.30 3.85 6.51
N TYR A 11 -11.85 3.07 7.44
CA TYR A 11 -13.18 2.46 7.30
C TYR A 11 -14.29 3.43 6.90
N SER A 12 -14.36 4.59 7.56
CA SER A 12 -15.40 5.60 7.33
C SER A 12 -15.31 6.34 5.99
N GLU A 13 -14.28 6.07 5.19
CA GLU A 13 -14.04 6.77 3.92
C GLU A 13 -13.88 5.80 2.74
N ALA A 14 -13.16 4.70 2.94
CA ALA A 14 -12.65 3.87 1.85
C ALA A 14 -13.28 2.46 1.75
N LYS A 15 -14.34 2.17 2.51
CA LYS A 15 -14.97 0.84 2.52
C LYS A 15 -15.48 0.41 1.13
N ASP A 16 -16.02 1.32 0.34
CA ASP A 16 -16.62 0.99 -0.96
C ASP A 16 -15.52 0.64 -1.96
N LEU A 17 -14.40 1.39 -1.95
CA LEU A 17 -13.22 1.04 -2.75
C LEU A 17 -12.60 -0.29 -2.29
N ARG A 18 -12.59 -0.57 -0.97
CA ARG A 18 -12.14 -1.87 -0.45
C ARG A 18 -13.00 -3.01 -1.01
N ASP A 19 -14.33 -2.85 -1.03
CA ASP A 19 -15.25 -3.84 -1.60
C ASP A 19 -15.04 -3.99 -3.11
N ASN A 20 -14.81 -2.90 -3.84
CA ASN A 20 -14.46 -2.93 -5.26
C ASN A 20 -13.15 -3.68 -5.53
N ILE A 21 -12.12 -3.48 -4.71
CA ILE A 21 -10.85 -4.22 -4.79
C ILE A 21 -11.08 -5.72 -4.56
N ILE A 22 -11.86 -6.08 -3.54
CA ILE A 22 -12.24 -7.49 -3.28
C ILE A 22 -12.95 -8.09 -4.49
N ASN A 23 -13.92 -7.39 -5.05
CA ASN A 23 -14.65 -7.85 -6.22
C ASN A 23 -13.73 -8.01 -7.44
N ALA A 24 -12.80 -7.07 -7.66
CA ALA A 24 -11.84 -7.11 -8.76
C ALA A 24 -10.84 -8.26 -8.64
N MET A 25 -10.47 -8.67 -7.42
CA MET A 25 -9.62 -9.85 -7.18
C MET A 25 -10.33 -11.19 -7.47
N GLY A 26 -11.67 -11.20 -7.59
CA GLY A 26 -12.42 -12.42 -7.94
C GLY A 26 -12.14 -13.59 -7.00
N GLU A 27 -11.79 -14.75 -7.55
CA GLU A 27 -11.49 -15.97 -6.76
C GLU A 27 -10.29 -15.79 -5.82
N ASP A 28 -9.32 -14.94 -6.18
CA ASP A 28 -8.11 -14.68 -5.39
C ASP A 28 -8.43 -13.90 -4.11
N ALA A 29 -9.61 -13.27 -4.01
CA ALA A 29 -10.11 -12.64 -2.80
C ALA A 29 -10.29 -13.64 -1.65
N THR A 30 -10.35 -14.95 -1.91
CA THR A 30 -10.39 -16.00 -0.87
C THR A 30 -9.18 -15.92 0.06
N TYR A 31 -8.08 -15.32 -0.39
CA TYR A 31 -6.84 -15.15 0.38
C TYR A 31 -6.73 -13.80 1.09
N TYR A 32 -7.77 -12.96 1.03
CA TYR A 32 -7.86 -11.71 1.77
C TYR A 32 -8.11 -11.98 3.26
N THR A 33 -7.30 -11.36 4.11
CA THR A 33 -7.48 -11.38 5.57
C THR A 33 -7.74 -9.95 6.04
N GLY A 34 -9.00 -9.55 6.19
CA GLY A 34 -9.38 -8.20 6.59
C GLY A 34 -10.74 -8.15 7.30
N GLU A 35 -11.26 -6.95 7.57
CA GLU A 35 -12.62 -6.80 8.09
C GLU A 35 -13.64 -7.27 7.03
N THR A 36 -14.09 -8.51 7.13
CA THR A 36 -15.24 -9.05 6.39
C THR A 36 -16.52 -8.90 7.22
N SER A 37 -17.68 -9.20 6.64
CA SER A 37 -18.97 -9.26 7.37
C SER A 37 -18.98 -10.23 8.57
N SER A 38 -17.97 -11.09 8.70
CA SER A 38 -17.72 -11.99 9.83
C SER A 38 -16.58 -11.53 10.76
N SER A 39 -15.91 -10.42 10.46
CA SER A 39 -14.97 -9.79 11.37
C SER A 39 -15.71 -9.13 12.53
N PRO A 40 -15.21 -9.21 13.78
CA PRO A 40 -15.87 -8.58 14.90
C PRO A 40 -16.01 -7.08 14.62
N ASN A 41 -17.21 -6.54 14.82
CA ASN A 41 -17.39 -5.11 14.93
C ASN A 41 -16.49 -4.63 16.09
N MET A 42 -15.40 -3.93 15.78
CA MET A 42 -14.30 -3.62 16.72
C MET A 42 -14.60 -2.40 17.60
N SER A 43 -15.77 -1.79 17.46
CA SER A 43 -16.20 -0.56 18.14
C SER A 43 -16.16 -0.66 19.69
N ASP A 44 -16.39 -1.85 20.25
CA ASP A 44 -16.51 -2.08 21.70
C ASP A 44 -15.31 -2.83 22.32
N LYS A 45 -14.17 -2.96 21.61
CA LYS A 45 -13.02 -3.77 22.05
C LYS A 45 -11.83 -2.92 22.50
N THR A 46 -11.02 -3.45 23.42
CA THR A 46 -9.79 -2.77 23.85
C THR A 46 -8.82 -2.63 22.69
N THR A 47 -8.06 -1.53 22.67
CA THR A 47 -7.02 -1.25 21.66
C THR A 47 -6.03 -2.41 21.52
N GLU A 48 -5.70 -3.10 22.62
CA GLU A 48 -4.80 -4.25 22.62
C GLU A 48 -5.38 -5.48 21.92
N TYR A 49 -6.67 -5.74 22.10
CA TYR A 49 -7.35 -6.83 21.38
C TYR A 49 -7.37 -6.57 19.87
N ILE A 50 -7.72 -5.35 19.46
CA ILE A 50 -7.76 -4.94 18.04
C ILE A 50 -6.36 -5.10 17.43
N LYS A 51 -5.35 -4.58 18.11
CA LYS A 51 -3.95 -4.70 17.69
C LYS A 51 -3.53 -6.16 17.51
N ASN A 52 -3.86 -7.05 18.45
CA ASN A 52 -3.51 -8.46 18.35
C ASN A 52 -4.23 -9.16 17.18
N LYS A 53 -5.49 -8.82 16.91
CA LYS A 53 -6.20 -9.33 15.73
C LYS A 53 -5.56 -8.88 14.43
N LEU A 54 -5.22 -7.60 14.31
CA LEU A 54 -4.55 -7.07 13.12
C LEU A 54 -3.18 -7.74 12.91
N LYS A 55 -2.41 -7.98 14.00
CA LYS A 55 -1.15 -8.74 13.91
C LYS A 55 -1.37 -10.12 13.29
N ASP A 56 -2.41 -10.84 13.71
CA ASP A 56 -2.70 -12.19 13.21
C ASP A 56 -3.10 -12.19 11.74
N MET A 57 -3.84 -11.18 11.31
CA MET A 57 -4.28 -11.01 9.93
C MET A 57 -3.08 -10.69 9.03
N ILE A 58 -2.26 -9.70 9.41
CA ILE A 58 -1.09 -9.31 8.62
C ILE A 58 -0.03 -10.43 8.59
N TYR A 59 0.19 -11.16 9.69
CA TYR A 59 1.25 -12.17 9.78
C TYR A 59 1.22 -13.24 8.68
N ASN A 60 0.02 -13.60 8.22
CA ASN A 60 -0.17 -14.65 7.22
C ASN A 60 -0.26 -14.12 5.78
N THR A 61 0.03 -12.84 5.55
CA THR A 61 -0.03 -12.22 4.22
C THR A 61 1.34 -12.07 3.59
N SER A 62 1.36 -11.80 2.29
CA SER A 62 2.57 -11.50 1.53
C SER A 62 2.56 -10.11 0.90
N VAL A 63 1.36 -9.52 0.78
CA VAL A 63 1.17 -8.18 0.21
C VAL A 63 0.18 -7.41 1.07
N THR A 64 0.49 -6.15 1.35
CA THR A 64 -0.41 -5.18 1.97
C THR A 64 -0.83 -4.15 0.91
N ILE A 65 -2.13 -4.06 0.66
CA ILE A 65 -2.74 -3.02 -0.16
C ILE A 65 -3.14 -1.89 0.80
N VAL A 66 -2.69 -0.68 0.55
CA VAL A 66 -3.06 0.50 1.35
C VAL A 66 -3.95 1.39 0.51
N ILE A 67 -5.19 1.63 0.92
CA ILE A 67 -6.03 2.62 0.25
C ILE A 67 -5.61 4.01 0.72
N ILE A 68 -5.18 4.84 -0.23
CA ILE A 68 -4.79 6.23 -0.01
C ILE A 68 -6.01 7.11 -0.25
N SER A 69 -6.68 7.48 0.84
CA SER A 69 -7.85 8.36 0.84
C SER A 69 -7.51 9.74 1.42
N PRO A 70 -8.25 10.81 1.08
CA PRO A 70 -7.93 12.18 1.50
C PRO A 70 -7.74 12.37 3.01
N ASN A 71 -8.49 11.63 3.83
CA ASN A 71 -8.43 11.74 5.28
C ASN A 71 -7.78 10.52 5.96
N MET A 72 -6.95 9.74 5.24
CA MET A 72 -6.35 8.52 5.79
C MET A 72 -5.55 8.75 7.08
N LYS A 73 -4.94 9.94 7.23
CA LYS A 73 -4.15 10.35 8.41
C LYS A 73 -4.97 10.48 9.70
N ALA A 74 -6.29 10.52 9.60
CA ALA A 74 -7.17 10.46 10.77
C ALA A 74 -7.34 9.04 11.33
N SER A 75 -6.85 8.01 10.64
CA SER A 75 -6.80 6.65 11.17
C SER A 75 -5.65 6.45 12.14
N GLN A 76 -5.93 5.83 13.29
CA GLN A 76 -4.93 5.47 14.29
C GLN A 76 -4.24 4.13 14.00
N TRP A 77 -4.60 3.46 12.90
CA TRP A 77 -4.19 2.09 12.63
C TRP A 77 -3.31 1.95 11.38
N ILE A 78 -3.52 2.78 10.35
CA ILE A 78 -2.90 2.57 9.02
C ILE A 78 -1.37 2.66 9.09
N ASP A 79 -0.84 3.65 9.80
CA ASP A 79 0.61 3.80 10.01
C ASP A 79 1.21 2.56 10.68
N TRP A 80 0.58 2.10 11.76
CA TRP A 80 1.01 0.92 12.51
C TRP A 80 0.88 -0.37 11.68
N GLU A 81 -0.17 -0.51 10.86
CA GLU A 81 -0.38 -1.64 9.95
C GLU A 81 0.73 -1.72 8.89
N ILE A 82 1.13 -0.57 8.34
CA ILE A 82 2.24 -0.48 7.38
C ILE A 82 3.56 -0.86 8.07
N GLU A 83 3.84 -0.30 9.25
CA GLU A 83 5.04 -0.68 10.01
C GLU A 83 5.07 -2.17 10.33
N TYR A 84 3.94 -2.75 10.73
CA TYR A 84 3.86 -4.16 11.05
C TYR A 84 4.05 -5.03 9.80
N SER A 85 3.51 -4.61 8.66
CA SER A 85 3.71 -5.23 7.35
C SER A 85 5.17 -5.23 6.91
N LEU A 86 5.96 -4.24 7.33
CA LEU A 86 7.39 -4.13 7.00
C LEU A 86 8.31 -4.90 7.97
N LYS A 87 7.79 -5.41 9.09
CA LYS A 87 8.55 -6.12 10.14
C LYS A 87 8.61 -7.62 9.87
N GLN A 88 9.78 -8.21 10.10
CA GLN A 88 9.89 -9.67 10.23
C GLN A 88 9.59 -10.04 11.69
N VAL A 89 8.54 -10.83 11.90
CA VAL A 89 8.08 -11.22 13.22
C VAL A 89 8.24 -12.73 13.38
N LYS A 90 8.84 -13.16 14.50
CA LYS A 90 8.94 -14.59 14.83
C LYS A 90 7.67 -15.07 15.54
N ARG A 91 7.10 -16.20 15.10
CA ARG A 91 6.07 -16.96 15.84
C ARG A 91 6.46 -18.44 15.84
N GLY A 92 6.73 -18.98 17.04
CA GLY A 92 7.35 -20.30 17.17
C GLY A 92 8.70 -20.32 16.43
N ASP A 93 8.88 -21.28 15.51
CA ASP A 93 10.12 -21.45 14.73
C ASP A 93 10.12 -20.71 13.38
N LYS A 94 9.03 -20.01 13.02
CA LYS A 94 8.89 -19.33 11.72
C LYS A 94 8.97 -17.82 11.84
N TYR A 95 9.65 -17.19 10.89
CA TYR A 95 9.63 -15.74 10.69
C TYR A 95 8.62 -15.39 9.59
N SER A 96 7.86 -14.30 9.78
CA SER A 96 7.13 -13.69 8.67
C SER A 96 8.12 -13.07 7.68
N GLY A 97 7.76 -13.10 6.40
CA GLY A 97 8.41 -12.25 5.41
C GLY A 97 8.07 -10.78 5.64
N VAL A 98 8.83 -9.89 5.01
CA VAL A 98 8.40 -8.50 4.81
C VAL A 98 7.33 -8.52 3.72
N ASN A 99 6.19 -7.86 3.93
CA ASN A 99 5.17 -7.76 2.89
C ASN A 99 5.60 -6.81 1.79
N GLY A 100 5.23 -7.15 0.55
CA GLY A 100 5.14 -6.17 -0.53
C GLY A 100 4.05 -5.15 -0.22
N ILE A 101 4.21 -3.90 -0.62
CA ILE A 101 3.18 -2.88 -0.37
C ILE A 101 2.85 -2.11 -1.65
N VAL A 102 1.55 -1.92 -1.91
CA VAL A 102 1.02 -1.07 -2.98
C VAL A 102 0.01 -0.10 -2.40
N GLY A 103 0.14 1.19 -2.74
CA GLY A 103 -0.83 2.22 -2.43
C GLY A 103 -1.83 2.38 -3.57
N VAL A 104 -3.12 2.15 -3.31
CA VAL A 104 -4.21 2.37 -4.25
C VAL A 104 -4.84 3.72 -3.95
N VAL A 105 -4.71 4.66 -4.87
CA VAL A 105 -5.11 6.05 -4.71
C VAL A 105 -6.58 6.19 -5.04
N MET A 106 -7.34 6.66 -4.07
CA MET A 106 -8.77 6.89 -4.20
C MET A 106 -9.04 8.08 -5.13
N GLU A 107 -10.03 7.95 -6.01
CA GLU A 107 -10.53 9.10 -6.76
C GLU A 107 -11.21 10.09 -5.80
N HIS A 108 -10.89 11.37 -5.90
CA HIS A 108 -11.51 12.40 -5.08
C HIS A 108 -11.72 13.69 -5.87
N ASN A 109 -12.94 14.23 -5.82
CA ASN A 109 -13.35 15.43 -6.56
C ASN A 109 -13.10 15.34 -8.08
N GLY A 110 -13.38 14.17 -8.68
CA GLY A 110 -13.31 13.97 -10.14
C GLY A 110 -11.92 13.67 -10.68
N GLY A 111 -10.99 13.21 -9.83
CA GLY A 111 -9.70 12.72 -10.29
C GLY A 111 -8.69 12.45 -9.18
N TYR A 112 -7.42 12.47 -9.56
CA TYR A 112 -6.29 12.10 -8.69
C TYR A 112 -5.37 13.26 -8.34
N SER A 113 -5.62 14.46 -8.87
CA SER A 113 -4.73 15.64 -8.71
C SER A 113 -4.56 16.10 -7.26
N TRP A 114 -5.47 15.72 -6.37
CA TRP A 114 -5.35 15.98 -4.93
C TRP A 114 -4.08 15.34 -4.34
N LEU A 115 -3.74 14.11 -4.79
CA LEU A 115 -2.52 13.41 -4.37
C LEU A 115 -1.44 13.39 -5.45
N ARG A 116 -1.82 13.17 -6.71
CA ARG A 116 -0.92 12.88 -7.83
C ARG A 116 -1.08 13.92 -8.94
N PRO A 117 -0.79 15.21 -8.69
CA PRO A 117 -0.89 16.21 -9.73
C PRO A 117 0.12 15.94 -10.84
N THR A 118 -0.33 16.21 -12.05
CA THR A 118 0.44 15.97 -13.26
C THR A 118 1.00 17.29 -13.78
N THR A 119 2.24 17.29 -14.24
CA THR A 119 2.90 18.45 -14.83
C THR A 119 3.53 18.06 -16.15
N THR A 120 3.27 18.85 -17.19
CA THR A 120 3.95 18.73 -18.48
C THR A 120 5.22 19.58 -18.45
N ASN A 121 6.37 18.93 -18.62
CA ASN A 121 7.66 19.58 -18.66
C ASN A 121 7.88 20.28 -20.01
N LEU A 122 8.91 21.13 -20.09
CA LEU A 122 9.25 21.90 -21.29
C LEU A 122 9.60 21.03 -22.50
N ASP A 123 10.04 19.79 -22.28
CA ASP A 123 10.38 18.79 -23.30
C ASP A 123 9.16 17.96 -23.75
N GLY A 124 7.96 18.27 -23.25
CA GLY A 124 6.72 17.54 -23.52
C GLY A 124 6.53 16.28 -22.67
N CYS A 125 7.50 15.91 -21.82
CA CYS A 125 7.36 14.78 -20.91
C CYS A 125 6.34 15.11 -19.81
N THR A 126 5.45 14.18 -19.53
CA THR A 126 4.50 14.29 -18.41
C THR A 126 5.08 13.63 -17.16
N SER A 127 5.22 14.40 -16.08
CA SER A 127 5.65 13.92 -14.77
C SER A 127 4.48 13.94 -13.78
N ILE A 128 4.45 12.95 -12.89
CA ILE A 128 3.50 12.90 -11.77
C ILE A 128 4.28 13.21 -10.50
N SER A 129 3.89 14.28 -9.80
CA SER A 129 4.40 14.57 -8.47
C SER A 129 3.50 13.93 -7.40
N THR A 130 3.84 14.09 -6.13
CA THR A 130 2.98 13.60 -5.06
C THR A 130 2.87 14.62 -3.96
N ASN A 131 1.63 14.87 -3.54
CA ASN A 131 1.33 15.73 -2.43
C ASN A 131 1.46 14.95 -1.11
N ASP A 132 2.63 15.10 -0.50
CA ASP A 132 3.04 14.38 0.70
C ASP A 132 2.22 14.77 1.96
N GLU A 133 1.43 15.84 1.92
CA GLU A 133 0.60 16.25 3.08
C GLU A 133 -0.45 15.21 3.48
N TYR A 134 -0.94 14.46 2.49
CA TYR A 134 -1.94 13.40 2.62
C TYR A 134 -1.36 12.06 3.09
N LEU A 135 -0.04 11.88 3.01
CA LEU A 135 0.62 10.60 3.29
C LEU A 135 1.17 10.55 4.71
N PHE A 136 1.08 9.37 5.33
CA PHE A 136 1.88 9.06 6.52
C PHE A 136 3.37 9.09 6.19
N ASP A 137 4.19 9.47 7.17
CA ASP A 137 5.65 9.53 7.02
C ASP A 137 6.26 8.20 6.61
N ILE A 138 5.70 7.08 7.09
CA ILE A 138 6.14 5.74 6.71
C ILE A 138 5.96 5.48 5.21
N ILE A 139 4.91 6.04 4.60
CA ILE A 139 4.69 5.93 3.15
C ILE A 139 5.71 6.78 2.42
N LYS A 140 5.87 8.06 2.83
CA LYS A 140 6.80 9.00 2.20
C LYS A 140 8.24 8.48 2.20
N LYS A 141 8.70 7.93 3.32
CA LYS A 141 10.07 7.39 3.48
C LYS A 141 10.32 6.12 2.67
N ASN A 142 9.29 5.39 2.26
CA ASN A 142 9.40 4.19 1.41
C ASN A 142 9.03 4.47 -0.06
N ARG A 143 9.09 5.73 -0.47
CA ARG A 143 8.93 6.19 -1.85
C ARG A 143 10.23 6.82 -2.35
N TYR A 144 10.45 6.72 -3.65
CA TYR A 144 11.68 7.18 -4.32
C TYR A 144 12.97 6.61 -3.70
N ASN A 145 12.88 5.42 -3.09
CA ASN A 145 13.90 4.80 -2.24
C ASN A 145 14.58 3.58 -2.87
N GLN A 146 14.46 3.40 -4.19
CA GLN A 146 15.23 2.39 -4.92
C GLN A 146 16.74 2.70 -4.82
N ASN A 147 17.54 1.69 -4.53
CA ASN A 147 18.98 1.76 -4.38
C ASN A 147 19.65 0.56 -5.07
N PRO A 148 20.47 0.75 -6.12
CA PRO A 148 20.82 2.04 -6.75
C PRO A 148 19.62 2.69 -7.46
N LYS A 149 19.65 4.02 -7.61
CA LYS A 149 18.59 4.76 -8.32
C LYS A 149 18.63 4.45 -9.82
N GLU A 150 17.50 4.01 -10.36
CA GLU A 150 17.31 3.81 -11.79
C GLU A 150 16.35 4.87 -12.35
N TYR A 151 16.81 5.64 -13.33
CA TYR A 151 16.01 6.66 -13.98
C TYR A 151 15.35 6.13 -15.25
N SER A 152 14.04 6.34 -15.38
CA SER A 152 13.32 6.10 -16.64
C SER A 152 13.62 7.19 -17.68
N CYS A 153 13.89 8.42 -17.22
CA CYS A 153 14.47 9.46 -18.07
C CYS A 153 15.71 10.06 -17.40
N ASN A 154 16.86 9.91 -18.05
CA ASN A 154 18.14 10.44 -17.54
C ASN A 154 18.21 11.97 -17.54
N GLN A 155 17.45 12.64 -18.42
CA GLN A 155 17.40 14.10 -18.52
C GLN A 155 16.49 14.69 -17.44
N CYS A 156 15.25 14.20 -17.34
CA CYS A 156 14.28 14.68 -16.34
C CYS A 156 14.56 14.15 -14.92
N LYS A 157 15.47 13.18 -14.77
CA LYS A 157 15.72 12.43 -13.52
C LYS A 157 14.45 11.82 -12.93
N THR A 158 13.53 11.39 -13.78
CA THR A 158 12.30 10.69 -13.38
C THR A 158 12.57 9.21 -13.17
N ILE A 159 11.96 8.64 -12.13
CA ILE A 159 12.04 7.21 -11.84
C ILE A 159 10.77 6.50 -12.30
N ASN A 160 10.83 5.18 -12.41
CA ASN A 160 9.68 4.37 -12.80
C ASN A 160 8.61 4.41 -11.70
N ALA A 161 7.34 4.61 -12.09
CA ALA A 161 6.23 4.74 -11.15
C ALA A 161 5.96 3.48 -10.30
N LEU A 162 6.37 2.29 -10.78
CA LEU A 162 6.16 1.01 -10.11
C LEU A 162 7.41 0.50 -9.38
N THR A 163 8.59 0.65 -9.99
CA THR A 163 9.83 0.06 -9.47
C THR A 163 10.71 1.03 -8.71
N GLY A 164 10.59 2.35 -8.95
CA GLY A 164 11.41 3.36 -8.30
C GLY A 164 11.08 3.61 -6.83
N SER A 165 9.97 3.07 -6.35
CA SER A 165 9.51 3.14 -4.96
C SER A 165 9.17 1.75 -4.46
N TYR A 166 9.57 1.43 -3.23
CA TYR A 166 9.09 0.21 -2.59
C TYR A 166 7.56 0.23 -2.51
N ILE A 167 6.99 1.34 -2.08
CA ILE A 167 5.54 1.59 -2.12
C ILE A 167 5.18 2.33 -3.40
N ALA A 168 4.69 1.60 -4.40
CA ALA A 168 4.16 2.22 -5.61
C ALA A 168 2.77 2.81 -5.35
N LEU A 169 2.45 3.94 -5.99
CA LEU A 169 1.13 4.54 -5.97
C LEU A 169 0.43 4.34 -7.31
N VAL A 170 -0.75 3.74 -7.28
CA VAL A 170 -1.54 3.36 -8.46
C VAL A 170 -2.93 3.95 -8.32
N ASN A 171 -3.49 4.51 -9.38
CA ASN A 171 -4.85 5.03 -9.34
C ASN A 171 -5.85 3.87 -9.19
N GLU A 172 -6.94 4.06 -8.45
CA GLU A 172 -7.93 3.00 -8.24
C GLU A 172 -8.44 2.41 -9.56
N GLU A 173 -8.69 3.23 -10.58
CA GLU A 173 -9.18 2.76 -11.87
C GLU A 173 -8.22 1.78 -12.56
N ASP A 174 -6.91 2.01 -12.42
CA ASP A 174 -5.89 1.18 -13.06
C ASP A 174 -5.71 -0.10 -12.26
N PHE A 175 -5.69 0.02 -10.94
CA PHE A 175 -5.61 -1.13 -10.05
C PHE A 175 -6.78 -2.08 -10.26
N LEU A 176 -8.01 -1.57 -10.29
CA LEU A 176 -9.22 -2.38 -10.47
C LEU A 176 -9.28 -3.08 -11.83
N LYS A 177 -8.65 -2.52 -12.88
CA LYS A 177 -8.55 -3.17 -14.19
C LYS A 177 -7.59 -4.37 -14.19
N LYS A 178 -6.54 -4.35 -13.35
CA LYS A 178 -5.46 -5.36 -13.34
C LYS A 178 -4.87 -5.58 -11.94
N PRO A 179 -5.67 -6.03 -10.95
CA PRO A 179 -5.22 -6.12 -9.56
C PRO A 179 -4.00 -7.03 -9.40
N ASP A 180 -4.01 -8.19 -10.05
CA ASP A 180 -2.93 -9.19 -9.98
C ASP A 180 -1.58 -8.63 -10.41
N PHE A 181 -1.56 -7.77 -11.44
CA PHE A 181 -0.33 -7.16 -11.93
C PHE A 181 0.34 -6.27 -10.87
N TYR A 182 -0.45 -5.47 -10.16
CA TYR A 182 0.08 -4.56 -9.14
C TYR A 182 0.38 -5.29 -7.82
N ILE A 183 -0.42 -6.28 -7.47
CA ILE A 183 -0.18 -7.16 -6.31
C ILE A 183 1.13 -7.94 -6.52
N GLU A 184 1.34 -8.50 -7.71
CA GLU A 184 2.56 -9.22 -8.05
C GLU A 184 3.78 -8.29 -8.07
N ASN A 185 3.65 -7.08 -8.63
CA ASN A 185 4.71 -6.08 -8.55
C ASN A 185 5.12 -5.76 -7.10
N ALA A 186 4.15 -5.59 -6.20
CA ALA A 186 4.42 -5.38 -4.79
C ALA A 186 5.12 -6.59 -4.17
N TYR A 187 4.63 -7.80 -4.46
CA TYR A 187 5.23 -9.04 -3.99
C TYR A 187 6.68 -9.19 -4.42
N GLU A 188 7.00 -8.95 -5.70
CA GLU A 188 8.37 -9.06 -6.21
C GLU A 188 9.33 -8.07 -5.54
N LYS A 189 8.86 -6.86 -5.20
CA LYS A 189 9.66 -5.91 -4.41
C LYS A 189 9.98 -6.44 -3.01
N SER A 190 9.07 -7.19 -2.40
CA SER A 190 9.33 -7.86 -1.11
C SER A 190 10.41 -8.93 -1.17
N LYS A 191 10.63 -9.53 -2.35
CA LYS A 191 11.70 -10.52 -2.60
C LYS A 191 13.04 -9.88 -2.89
N ASN A 192 13.00 -8.64 -3.39
CA ASN A 192 14.17 -7.86 -3.75
C ASN A 192 14.31 -6.65 -2.81
N ILE A 193 14.09 -6.85 -1.51
CA ILE A 193 14.07 -5.77 -0.52
C ILE A 193 15.39 -5.01 -0.44
N ASP A 194 16.51 -5.68 -0.72
CA ASP A 194 17.85 -5.10 -0.71
C ASP A 194 18.07 -4.05 -1.81
N ASN A 195 17.17 -4.00 -2.81
CA ASN A 195 17.15 -2.95 -3.84
C ASN A 195 16.47 -1.65 -3.35
N TYR A 196 16.11 -1.57 -2.07
CA TYR A 196 15.36 -0.46 -1.50
C TYR A 196 15.87 -0.08 -0.11
N ASP A 197 16.05 1.22 0.13
CA ASP A 197 16.32 1.75 1.46
C ASP A 197 15.01 1.80 2.28
N ILE A 198 14.67 0.69 2.94
CA ILE A 198 13.39 0.54 3.65
C ILE A 198 13.40 1.20 5.02
N CYS A 199 12.41 2.08 5.25
CA CYS A 199 12.09 2.60 6.57
C CYS A 199 10.97 1.74 7.19
N LYS A 200 11.26 1.00 8.28
CA LYS A 200 10.29 0.08 8.91
C LYS A 200 9.51 0.70 10.08
N LYS A 201 9.89 1.90 10.52
CA LYS A 201 9.32 2.62 11.66
C LYS A 201 9.60 4.11 11.53
N VAL A 202 8.65 4.95 11.93
CA VAL A 202 8.85 6.39 12.09
C VAL A 202 8.80 6.74 13.58
N ASP A 203 9.62 7.71 13.98
CA ASP A 203 9.66 8.23 15.35
C ASP A 203 8.84 9.52 15.48
#